data_AF-A0A2N2S2V0-F1
#
_entry.id   AF-A0A2N2S2V0-F1
#
_cell.length_a   1.000
_cell.length_b   1.000
_cell.length_c   1.000
_cell.angle_alpha   90.00
_cell.angle_beta   90.00
_cell.angle_gamma   90.00
#
_symmetry.space_group_name_H-M   'P 1'
#
loop_
_entity.id
_entity.type
_entity.pdbx_description
1 polymer ?
#
loop_
_entity_poly.entity_id
_entity_poly.type
_entity_poly.pdbx_seq_one_letter_code
_entity_poly.pdbx_strand_id
1 'polypeptide(L)'
;MVDVLVMLLGPRCNPVTRHLRSRRENLSNTHRSLQQLLNHVLDVVMPQDCYLCGARSDGQPVCPECHAGLPFHRAASCPVCALPTTEGEVCGHCLRTPPAFDATRVAFDYVFPLDVLVQALKYRHKLALAGYFADALGLPREVDLIVPMPLHPMRLSERGFNQ
;
A
#
# COMPACT_ATOMS: atom_id res chain seq x y z
N MET A 1 -12.26 -11.29 2.62
CA MET A 1 -11.78 -10.49 1.47
C MET A 1 -11.32 -9.15 2.02
N VAL A 2 -10.04 -9.04 2.34
CA VAL A 2 -9.41 -7.75 2.69
C VAL A 2 -8.36 -7.52 1.62
N ASP A 3 -8.82 -7.21 0.40
CA ASP A 3 -7.92 -6.76 -0.65
C ASP A 3 -7.18 -5.53 -0.11
N VAL A 4 -5.87 -5.44 -0.33
CA VAL A 4 -5.07 -4.28 0.09
C VAL A 4 -5.51 -3.11 -0.79
N LEU A 5 -6.54 -2.42 -0.30
CA LEU A 5 -7.41 -1.53 -1.03
C LEU A 5 -6.89 -0.10 -0.94
N VAL A 6 -6.48 0.48 -2.06
CA VAL A 6 -6.40 1.94 -2.19
C VAL A 6 -7.57 2.38 -3.06
N MET A 7 -8.54 3.04 -2.43
CA MET A 7 -9.64 3.71 -3.13
C MET A 7 -9.11 5.02 -3.71
N LEU A 8 -9.19 5.18 -5.03
CA LEU A 8 -8.94 6.46 -5.69
C LEU A 8 -10.29 7.19 -5.78
N LEU A 9 -10.42 8.27 -4.99
CA LEU A 9 -11.55 9.19 -5.06
C LEU A 9 -11.26 10.21 -6.17
N GLY A 10 -11.98 10.13 -7.27
CA GLY A 10 -12.08 11.17 -8.30
C GLY A 10 -13.22 12.16 -8.02
N PRO A 11 -13.59 12.99 -9.01
CA PRO A 11 -14.09 14.35 -8.80
C PRO A 11 -15.55 14.49 -8.31
N ARG A 12 -16.14 13.46 -7.71
CA ARG A 12 -17.50 13.52 -7.12
C ARG A 12 -17.52 13.95 -5.64
N CYS A 13 -16.41 14.48 -5.12
CA CYS A 13 -16.37 15.04 -3.77
C CYS A 13 -16.91 16.49 -3.71
N ASN A 14 -17.96 16.66 -2.91
CA ASN A 14 -18.62 17.91 -2.50
C ASN A 14 -17.60 19.00 -2.03
N PRO A 15 -17.85 20.32 -2.22
CA PRO A 15 -16.80 21.36 -2.28
C PRO A 15 -16.37 21.96 -0.91
N VAL A 16 -16.33 21.19 0.19
CA VAL A 16 -16.15 21.76 1.54
C VAL A 16 -14.69 21.78 2.04
N THR A 17 -13.69 21.29 1.30
CA THR A 17 -12.29 21.25 1.77
C THR A 17 -11.36 22.23 1.04
N ARG A 18 -11.76 23.50 0.97
CA ARG A 18 -10.87 24.58 0.53
C ARG A 18 -10.21 25.22 1.76
N HIS A 19 -9.08 24.67 2.20
CA HIS A 19 -7.93 25.42 2.78
C HIS A 19 -6.98 24.48 3.54
N LEU A 20 -6.04 23.85 2.85
CA LEU A 20 -4.78 23.42 3.45
C LEU A 20 -3.64 23.93 2.56
N ARG A 21 -3.10 25.10 2.91
CA ARG A 21 -1.87 25.62 2.32
C ARG A 21 -0.73 24.69 2.73
N SER A 22 -0.18 23.92 1.80
CA SER A 22 1.07 23.20 2.03
C SER A 22 2.24 24.17 1.88
N ARG A 23 2.97 24.39 2.96
CA ARG A 23 4.25 25.09 2.96
C ARG A 23 5.32 24.02 2.69
N ARG A 24 5.76 23.87 1.44
CA ARG A 24 6.89 23.01 1.08
C ARG A 24 8.18 23.78 1.31
N GLU A 25 8.94 23.38 2.32
CA GLU A 25 10.33 23.83 2.50
C GLU A 25 11.26 22.85 1.76
N ASN A 26 12.04 23.40 0.83
CA ASN A 26 13.01 22.68 0.02
C ASN A 26 14.26 22.36 0.85
N LEU A 27 14.52 21.09 1.13
CA LEU A 27 15.81 20.59 1.62
C LEU A 27 16.25 19.44 0.71
N SER A 28 16.60 19.75 -0.54
CA SER A 28 16.88 18.77 -1.59
C SER A 28 18.36 18.40 -1.69
N ASN A 29 18.61 17.09 -1.64
CA ASN A 29 19.76 16.32 -2.13
C ASN A 29 20.80 15.84 -1.10
N THR A 30 21.45 16.70 -0.30
CA THR A 30 22.50 16.26 0.65
C THR A 30 21.98 15.35 1.76
N HIS A 31 20.79 15.65 2.29
CA HIS A 31 20.14 14.81 3.30
C HIS A 31 19.78 13.43 2.75
N ARG A 32 19.42 13.34 1.46
CA ARG A 32 19.04 12.10 0.80
C ARG A 32 20.25 11.18 0.60
N SER A 33 21.39 11.73 0.18
CA SER A 33 22.63 10.94 0.00
C SER A 33 23.18 10.41 1.33
N LEU A 34 23.12 11.20 2.40
CA LEU A 34 23.49 10.76 3.75
C LEU A 34 22.56 9.66 4.27
N GLN A 35 21.25 9.80 4.07
CA GLN A 35 20.28 8.76 4.40
C GLN A 35 20.54 7.45 3.62
N GLN A 36 20.90 7.54 2.34
CA GLN A 36 21.22 6.37 1.52
C GLN A 36 22.49 5.65 2.00
N LEU A 37 23.56 6.39 2.30
CA LEU A 37 24.80 5.82 2.85
C LEU A 37 24.57 5.18 4.23
N LEU A 38 23.79 5.82 5.09
CA LEU A 38 23.46 5.29 6.42
C LEU A 38 22.64 3.99 6.30
N ASN A 39 21.60 3.96 5.46
CA ASN A 39 20.82 2.76 5.21
C ASN A 39 21.70 1.64 4.66
N HIS A 40 22.62 1.95 3.73
CA HIS A 40 23.51 0.95 3.16
C HIS A 40 24.46 0.32 4.21
N VAL A 41 25.03 1.14 5.11
CA VAL A 41 25.84 0.64 6.23
C VAL A 41 25.00 -0.19 7.19
N LEU A 42 23.78 0.24 7.50
CA LEU A 42 22.85 -0.51 8.34
C LEU A 42 22.45 -1.85 7.73
N ASP A 43 22.23 -1.93 6.42
CA ASP A 43 21.90 -3.17 5.71
C ASP A 43 23.07 -4.17 5.72
N VAL A 44 24.31 -3.68 5.75
CA VAL A 44 25.52 -4.52 5.87
C VAL A 44 25.71 -5.04 7.30
N VAL A 45 25.46 -4.19 8.31
CA VAL A 45 25.66 -4.53 9.73
C VAL A 45 24.48 -5.32 10.30
N MET A 46 23.26 -5.08 9.81
CA MET A 46 22.02 -5.77 10.17
C MET A 46 21.26 -6.18 8.90
N PRO A 47 21.68 -7.26 8.23
CA PRO A 47 21.00 -7.72 7.02
C PRO A 47 19.55 -8.07 7.35
N GLN A 48 18.62 -7.52 6.56
CA GLN A 48 17.21 -7.89 6.64
C GLN A 48 17.03 -9.32 6.09
N ASP A 49 16.53 -10.20 6.94
CA ASP A 49 16.06 -11.51 6.53
C ASP A 49 14.63 -11.41 5.99
N CYS A 50 14.31 -12.26 5.03
CA CYS A 50 12.98 -12.37 4.46
C CYS A 50 11.98 -12.74 5.55
N TYR A 51 10.89 -11.98 5.65
CA TYR A 51 9.86 -12.22 6.66
C TYR A 51 9.15 -13.58 6.52
N LEU A 52 9.16 -14.17 5.32
CA LEU A 52 8.45 -15.43 5.05
C LEU A 52 9.33 -16.67 5.26
N CYS A 53 10.53 -16.69 4.68
CA CYS A 53 11.40 -17.87 4.72
C CYS A 53 12.64 -17.73 5.60
N GLY A 54 12.97 -16.53 6.08
CA GLY A 54 14.17 -16.27 6.88
C GLY A 54 15.49 -16.25 6.10
N ALA A 55 15.46 -16.40 4.77
CA ALA A 55 16.67 -16.25 3.95
C ALA A 55 17.09 -14.77 3.85
N ARG A 56 18.37 -14.51 3.56
CA ARG A 56 18.88 -13.15 3.34
C ARG A 56 18.10 -12.48 2.20
N SER A 57 17.72 -11.22 2.40
CA SER A 57 16.84 -10.50 1.48
C SER A 57 17.40 -9.17 1.00
N ASP A 58 18.72 -8.97 1.04
CA ASP A 58 19.43 -7.81 0.46
C ASP A 58 18.78 -6.44 0.75
N GLY A 59 18.32 -6.24 2.00
CA GLY A 59 17.67 -5.01 2.45
C GLY A 59 16.17 -4.90 2.15
N GLN A 60 15.59 -5.86 1.40
CA GLN A 60 14.15 -5.99 1.21
C GLN A 60 13.50 -6.81 2.34
N PRO A 61 12.22 -6.57 2.65
CA PRO A 61 11.51 -7.37 3.66
C PRO A 61 11.08 -8.75 3.15
N VAL A 62 11.06 -8.96 1.83
CA VAL A 62 10.70 -10.22 1.17
C VAL A 62 11.72 -10.53 0.08
N CYS A 63 12.33 -11.73 0.11
CA CYS A 63 13.33 -12.11 -0.86
C CYS A 63 12.70 -12.33 -2.25
N PRO A 64 13.49 -12.31 -3.34
CA PRO A 64 12.97 -12.46 -4.70
C PRO A 64 12.17 -13.75 -4.92
N GLU A 65 12.58 -14.86 -4.29
CA GLU A 65 11.92 -16.15 -4.39
C GLU A 65 10.53 -16.13 -3.75
N CYS A 66 10.43 -15.62 -2.51
CA CYS A 66 9.15 -15.47 -1.83
C CYS A 66 8.26 -14.42 -2.52
N HIS A 67 8.84 -13.34 -3.04
CA HIS A 67 8.13 -12.33 -3.82
C HIS A 67 7.49 -12.93 -5.07
N ALA A 68 8.23 -13.74 -5.83
CA ALA A 68 7.73 -14.40 -7.03
C ALA A 68 6.57 -15.37 -6.74
N GLY A 69 6.53 -15.95 -5.53
CA GLY A 69 5.47 -16.83 -5.05
C GLY A 69 4.25 -16.13 -4.45
N LEU A 70 4.23 -14.78 -4.39
CA LEU A 70 3.08 -14.07 -3.83
C LEU A 70 1.84 -14.14 -4.74
N PRO A 71 0.63 -14.09 -4.16
CA PRO A 71 -0.62 -14.18 -4.89
C PRO A 71 -0.94 -12.83 -5.57
N PHE A 72 -0.20 -12.48 -6.62
CA PHE A 72 -0.47 -11.28 -7.40
C PHE A 72 -1.87 -11.33 -8.01
N HIS A 73 -2.61 -10.22 -7.89
CA HIS A 73 -3.92 -10.10 -8.50
C HIS A 73 -3.77 -9.96 -10.02
N ARG A 74 -4.08 -11.03 -10.75
CA ARG A 74 -3.95 -11.10 -12.23
C ARG A 74 -5.26 -11.38 -12.94
N ALA A 75 -6.34 -11.60 -12.19
CA ALA A 75 -7.63 -11.91 -12.76
C ALA A 75 -8.20 -10.71 -13.51
N ALA A 76 -8.97 -10.99 -14.57
CA ALA A 76 -9.83 -9.97 -15.16
C ALA A 76 -10.84 -9.51 -14.09
N SER A 77 -10.90 -8.20 -13.85
CA SER A 77 -11.64 -7.64 -12.72
C SER A 77 -12.33 -6.35 -13.11
N CYS A 78 -13.44 -6.06 -12.43
CA CYS A 78 -14.16 -4.81 -12.58
C CYS A 78 -13.24 -3.61 -12.31
N PRO A 79 -13.11 -2.63 -13.22
CA PRO A 79 -12.20 -1.50 -13.04
C PRO A 79 -12.63 -0.56 -11.91
N VAL A 80 -13.87 -0.68 -11.43
CA VAL A 80 -14.42 0.10 -10.31
C VAL A 80 -14.12 -0.60 -8.99
N CYS A 81 -14.67 -1.79 -8.75
CA CYS A 81 -14.58 -2.47 -7.45
C CYS A 81 -13.53 -3.59 -7.35
N ALA A 82 -12.82 -3.89 -8.43
CA ALA A 82 -11.83 -4.98 -8.54
C ALA A 82 -12.33 -6.40 -8.25
N LEU A 83 -13.65 -6.61 -8.20
CA LEU A 83 -14.19 -7.98 -8.15
C LEU A 83 -13.99 -8.69 -9.49
N PRO A 84 -13.73 -10.01 -9.49
CA PRO A 84 -13.53 -10.78 -10.71
C PRO A 84 -14.69 -10.63 -11.71
N THR A 85 -14.35 -10.51 -12.98
CA THR A 85 -15.28 -10.47 -14.11
C THR A 85 -14.73 -11.31 -15.26
N THR A 86 -15.49 -11.47 -16.34
CA THR A 86 -15.10 -12.41 -17.40
C THR A 86 -13.98 -11.81 -18.28
N GLU A 87 -14.11 -10.52 -18.61
CA GLU A 87 -13.25 -9.81 -19.55
C GLU A 87 -12.70 -8.49 -18.97
N GLY A 88 -12.89 -8.24 -17.68
CA GLY A 88 -12.46 -6.98 -17.04
C GLY A 88 -13.47 -5.85 -17.24
N GLU A 89 -14.71 -6.19 -17.57
CA GLU A 89 -15.82 -5.28 -17.71
C GLU A 89 -16.32 -4.73 -16.37
N VAL A 90 -17.08 -3.63 -16.39
CA VAL A 90 -17.76 -3.13 -15.18
C VAL A 90 -18.82 -4.13 -14.75
N CYS A 91 -18.73 -4.61 -13.51
CA CYS A 91 -19.67 -5.61 -13.00
C CYS A 91 -21.10 -5.04 -12.83
N GLY A 92 -22.09 -5.93 -12.85
CA GLY A 92 -23.50 -5.54 -12.73
C GLY A 92 -23.86 -4.82 -11.42
N HIS A 93 -23.12 -5.05 -10.34
CA HIS A 93 -23.31 -4.31 -9.08
C HIS A 93 -22.92 -2.83 -9.25
N CYS A 94 -21.73 -2.55 -9.78
CA CYS A 94 -21.27 -1.19 -10.02
C CYS A 94 -22.10 -0.44 -11.06
N LEU A 95 -22.67 -1.14 -12.06
CA LEU A 95 -23.59 -0.53 -13.03
C LEU A 95 -24.92 -0.09 -12.38
N ARG A 96 -25.51 -0.93 -11.52
CA ARG A 96 -26.80 -0.64 -10.88
C ARG A 96 -26.68 0.34 -9.72
N THR A 97 -25.60 0.24 -8.96
CA THR A 97 -25.37 1.03 -7.75
C THR A 97 -23.90 1.44 -7.73
N PRO A 98 -23.55 2.52 -8.46
CA PRO A 98 -22.18 3.01 -8.49
C PRO A 98 -21.69 3.34 -7.08
N PRO A 99 -20.50 2.86 -6.68
CA PRO A 99 -19.93 3.19 -5.37
C PRO A 99 -19.48 4.65 -5.30
N ALA A 100 -19.16 5.12 -4.09
CA ALA A 100 -18.69 6.49 -3.83
C ALA A 100 -17.21 6.73 -4.22
N PHE A 101 -16.59 5.82 -4.97
CA PHE A 101 -15.22 5.89 -5.46
C PHE A 101 -15.19 5.53 -6.95
N ASP A 102 -14.16 5.99 -7.66
CA ASP A 102 -14.07 5.79 -9.10
C ASP A 102 -13.36 4.50 -9.48
N ALA A 103 -12.34 4.12 -8.70
CA ALA A 103 -11.57 2.90 -8.95
C ALA A 103 -10.96 2.32 -7.68
N THR A 104 -10.77 1.01 -7.74
CA THR A 104 -10.08 0.20 -6.76
C THR A 104 -8.82 -0.37 -7.41
N ARG A 105 -7.66 -0.17 -6.77
CA ARG A 105 -6.40 -0.81 -7.19
C ARG A 105 -6.03 -1.91 -6.21
N VAL A 106 -5.68 -3.08 -6.74
CA VAL A 106 -5.32 -4.28 -5.98
C VAL A 106 -4.03 -4.84 -6.59
N ALA A 107 -3.01 -5.05 -5.75
CA ALA A 107 -1.75 -5.67 -6.16
C ALA A 107 -1.75 -7.20 -5.93
N PHE A 108 -2.46 -7.65 -4.89
CA PHE A 108 -2.42 -9.04 -4.43
C PHE A 108 -3.78 -9.50 -3.92
N ASP A 109 -4.07 -10.79 -4.09
CA ASP A 109 -5.21 -11.46 -3.47
C ASP A 109 -4.93 -11.75 -1.99
N TYR A 110 -5.91 -11.53 -1.12
CA TYR A 110 -5.76 -11.76 0.32
C TYR A 110 -5.82 -13.26 0.69
N VAL A 111 -4.74 -13.96 0.41
CA VAL A 111 -4.51 -15.38 0.72
C VAL A 111 -3.08 -15.61 1.21
N PHE A 112 -2.79 -16.80 1.73
CA PHE A 112 -1.43 -17.15 2.14
C PHE A 112 -0.44 -17.08 0.97
N PRO A 113 0.79 -16.54 1.16
CA PRO A 113 1.35 -15.99 2.41
C PRO A 113 1.19 -14.47 2.58
N LEU A 114 0.39 -13.80 1.74
CA LEU A 114 0.18 -12.35 1.83
C LEU A 114 -0.49 -11.93 3.15
N ASP A 115 -1.46 -12.71 3.61
CA ASP A 115 -2.19 -12.45 4.86
C ASP A 115 -1.24 -12.32 6.07
N VAL A 116 -0.18 -13.13 6.12
CA VAL A 116 0.89 -13.05 7.13
C VAL A 116 1.61 -11.71 7.06
N LEU A 117 1.98 -11.25 5.86
CA LEU A 117 2.66 -9.96 5.65
C LEU A 117 1.75 -8.78 6.03
N VAL A 118 0.49 -8.82 5.63
CA VAL A 118 -0.48 -7.77 5.96
C VAL A 118 -0.73 -7.71 7.47
N GLN A 119 -0.86 -8.86 8.14
CA GLN A 119 -0.99 -8.91 9.60
C GLN A 119 0.27 -8.39 10.31
N ALA A 120 1.45 -8.72 9.80
CA ALA A 120 2.72 -8.25 10.33
C ALA A 120 2.82 -6.72 10.27
N LEU A 121 2.39 -6.11 9.17
CA LEU A 121 2.30 -4.66 9.05
C LEU A 121 1.25 -4.09 10.01
N LYS A 122 0.02 -4.62 9.97
CA LYS A 122 -1.14 -4.06 10.70
C LYS A 122 -1.04 -4.16 12.22
N TYR A 123 -0.42 -5.23 12.73
CA TYR A 123 -0.49 -5.60 14.15
C TYR A 123 0.87 -5.86 14.80
N ARG A 124 1.95 -6.07 14.02
CA ARG A 124 3.29 -6.37 14.56
C ARG A 124 4.32 -5.28 14.25
N HIS A 125 3.86 -4.08 13.84
CA HIS A 125 4.69 -2.90 13.61
C HIS A 125 5.84 -3.15 12.62
N LYS A 126 5.66 -4.07 11.66
CA LYS A 126 6.66 -4.33 10.61
C LYS A 126 6.56 -3.30 9.49
N LEU A 127 6.91 -2.06 9.82
CA LEU A 127 6.75 -0.89 8.94
C LEU A 127 7.58 -0.97 7.65
N ALA A 128 8.66 -1.75 7.61
CA ALA A 128 9.41 -2.01 6.38
C ALA A 128 8.53 -2.61 5.25
N LEU A 129 7.44 -3.32 5.61
CA LEU A 129 6.48 -3.84 4.64
C LEU A 129 5.59 -2.75 4.02
N ALA A 130 5.49 -1.56 4.60
CA ALA A 130 4.67 -0.49 4.06
C ALA A 130 5.20 0.00 2.70
N GLY A 131 6.52 0.24 2.59
CA GLY A 131 7.16 0.60 1.34
C GLY A 131 7.02 -0.50 0.28
N TYR A 132 7.25 -1.75 0.70
CA TYR A 132 7.06 -2.92 -0.15
C TYR A 132 5.66 -3.02 -0.77
N PHE A 133 4.60 -2.82 0.02
CA PHE A 133 3.23 -2.81 -0.52
C PHE A 133 2.93 -1.59 -1.38
N ALA A 134 3.46 -0.42 -1.03
CA ALA A 134 3.30 0.80 -1.83
C ALA A 134 3.94 0.64 -3.22
N ASP A 135 5.13 0.04 -3.30
CA ASP A 135 5.83 -0.25 -4.55
C ASP A 135 5.04 -1.25 -5.40
N ALA A 136 4.51 -2.32 -4.79
CA ALA A 136 3.71 -3.32 -5.48
C ALA A 136 2.37 -2.76 -6.01
N LEU A 137 1.77 -1.80 -5.32
CA LEU A 137 0.56 -1.11 -5.78
C LEU A 137 0.81 -0.19 -6.99
N GLY A 138 2.06 0.23 -7.21
CA GLY A 138 2.41 1.09 -8.33
C GLY A 138 1.64 2.41 -8.32
N LEU A 139 1.47 3.03 -7.15
CA LEU A 139 0.70 4.26 -7.02
C LEU A 139 1.23 5.34 -7.99
N PRO A 140 0.34 6.11 -8.63
CA PRO A 140 0.76 7.20 -9.49
C PRO A 140 1.62 8.19 -8.70
N ARG A 141 2.69 8.69 -9.33
CA ARG A 141 3.62 9.63 -8.68
C ARG A 141 2.99 10.98 -8.34
N GLU A 142 1.87 11.30 -9.00
CA GLU A 142 1.12 12.53 -8.81
C GLU A 142 -0.24 12.18 -8.20
N VAL A 143 -0.34 12.38 -6.89
CA VAL A 143 -1.58 12.27 -6.11
C VAL A 143 -1.80 13.60 -5.41
N ASP A 144 -2.98 14.18 -5.58
CA ASP A 144 -3.32 15.46 -4.96
C ASP A 144 -3.49 15.32 -3.43
N LEU A 145 -4.06 14.21 -2.98
CA LEU A 145 -4.34 13.93 -1.58
C LEU A 145 -4.37 12.42 -1.29
N ILE A 146 -3.75 12.03 -0.18
CA ILE A 146 -3.91 10.70 0.42
C ILE A 146 -4.71 10.88 1.70
N VAL A 147 -5.86 10.20 1.79
CA VAL A 147 -6.72 10.23 2.98
C VAL A 147 -6.61 8.87 3.69
N PRO A 148 -6.16 8.83 4.95
CA PRO A 148 -6.12 7.59 5.71
C PRO A 148 -7.55 7.12 6.08
N MET A 149 -7.77 5.81 6.19
CA MET A 149 -9.04 5.32 6.69
C MET A 149 -9.20 5.75 8.16
N PRO A 150 -10.32 6.41 8.53
CA PRO A 150 -10.52 6.88 9.89
C PRO A 150 -10.53 5.70 10.85
N LEU A 151 -9.74 5.83 11.92
CA LEU A 151 -9.64 4.84 12.97
C LEU A 151 -10.16 5.41 14.28
N HIS A 152 -10.77 4.56 15.10
CA HIS A 152 -11.17 4.95 16.45
C HIS A 152 -9.94 5.45 17.25
N PRO A 153 -10.02 6.58 17.98
CA PRO A 153 -8.89 7.18 18.67
C PRO A 153 -8.11 6.21 19.57
N MET A 154 -8.82 5.34 20.29
CA MET A 154 -8.22 4.29 21.13
C MET A 154 -7.33 3.32 20.34
N ARG A 155 -7.78 2.89 19.15
CA ARG A 155 -6.96 2.02 18.29
C ARG A 155 -5.79 2.78 17.67
N LEU A 156 -5.93 4.09 17.46
CA LEU A 156 -4.84 4.93 16.95
C LEU A 156 -3.77 5.10 18.03
N SER A 157 -4.15 5.29 19.29
CA SER A 157 -3.21 5.35 20.41
C SER A 157 -2.51 4.02 20.67
N GLU A 158 -3.19 2.88 20.52
CA GLU A 158 -2.62 1.55 20.73
C GLU A 158 -1.52 1.21 19.73
N ARG A 159 -1.71 1.55 18.45
CA ARG A 159 -0.80 1.11 17.37
C ARG A 159 0.02 2.22 16.71
N GLY A 160 -0.33 3.49 16.91
CA GLY A 160 0.46 4.65 16.48
C GLY A 160 0.35 5.04 15.00
N PHE A 161 -0.49 4.39 14.20
CA PHE A 161 -0.70 4.73 12.78
C PHE A 161 -2.11 4.40 12.28
N ASN A 162 -2.55 5.16 11.27
CA ASN A 162 -3.78 4.87 10.52
C ASN A 162 -3.53 3.80 9.45
N GLN A 163 -4.55 2.99 9.16
CA GLN A 163 -4.54 1.99 8.10
C GLN A 163 -5.30 2.49 6.88
#